data_AF-A0A4Y7SCD6-F1
#
_entry.id   AF-A0A4Y7SCD6-F1
#
_cell.length_a   1.000
_cell.length_b   1.000
_cell.length_c   1.000
_cell.angle_alpha   90.00
_cell.angle_beta   90.00
_cell.angle_gamma   90.00
#
_symmetry.space_group_name_H-M   'P 1'
#
loop_
_entity.id
_entity.type
_entity.pdbx_description
1 polymer ?
#
loop_
_entity_poly.entity_id
_entity_poly.type
_entity_poly.pdbx_seq_one_letter_code
_entity_poly.pdbx_strand_id
1 'polypeptide(L)' 'MGYLKQLQFRIQRHRVRASMRRVDAVGQALRRRTTISRRRYGNKRPNAMWHIDGHHKLIRYGIVIHGAVDGF' A
#
# COMPACT_ATOMS: atom_id res chain seq x y z
N MET A 1 -11.99 -5.22 -0.76
CA MET A 1 -13.16 -5.56 0.08
C MET A 1 -13.96 -4.35 0.53
N GLY A 2 -13.36 -3.14 0.61
CA GLY A 2 -14.09 -1.92 1.00
C GLY A 2 -15.29 -1.60 0.10
N TYR A 3 -15.07 -1.59 -1.22
CA TYR A 3 -16.13 -1.34 -2.21
C TYR A 3 -17.35 -2.26 -2.09
N LEU A 4 -17.14 -3.59 -1.98
CA LEU A 4 -18.24 -4.55 -1.80
C LEU A 4 -18.97 -4.36 -0.46
N LYS A 5 -18.27 -3.98 0.61
CA LYS A 5 -18.89 -3.68 1.90
C LYS A 5 -19.74 -2.40 1.86
N GLN A 6 -19.33 -1.40 1.07
CA GLN A 6 -20.10 -0.18 0.87
C GLN A 6 -21.42 -0.46 0.14
N LEU A 7 -21.43 -1.43 -0.77
CA LEU A 7 -22.64 -1.97 -1.41
C LEU A 7 -23.41 -2.98 -0.53
N GLN A 8 -23.10 -3.05 0.76
CA GLN A 8 -23.70 -3.97 1.74
C GLN A 8 -23.49 -5.47 1.47
N PHE A 9 -22.62 -5.85 0.54
CA PHE A 9 -22.29 -7.25 0.30
C PHE A 9 -21.23 -7.77 1.29
N ARG A 10 -21.66 -8.68 2.18
CA ARG A 10 -20.77 -9.43 3.08
C ARG A 10 -20.35 -10.76 2.47
N ILE A 11 -19.34 -10.73 1.62
CA ILE A 11 -18.79 -11.92 0.95
C ILE A 11 -17.47 -12.34 1.60
N GLN A 12 -17.32 -13.64 1.84
CA GLN A 12 -16.07 -14.22 2.34
C GLN A 12 -14.92 -13.97 1.36
N ARG A 13 -13.76 -13.57 1.88
CA ARG A 13 -12.59 -13.18 1.06
C ARG A 13 -12.10 -14.30 0.14
N HIS A 14 -12.19 -15.56 0.56
CA HIS A 14 -11.78 -16.70 -0.25
C HIS A 14 -12.66 -16.87 -1.51
N ARG A 15 -13.98 -16.59 -1.41
CA ARG A 15 -14.91 -16.67 -2.56
C ARG A 15 -14.59 -15.63 -3.62
N VAL A 16 -14.29 -14.40 -3.20
CA VAL A 16 -13.87 -13.34 -4.12
C VAL A 16 -12.57 -13.72 -4.84
N ARG A 17 -11.58 -14.27 -4.12
CA ARG A 17 -10.32 -14.74 -4.73
C ARG A 17 -10.52 -15.92 -5.68
N ALA A 18 -11.43 -16.84 -5.37
CA ALA A 18 -11.79 -17.95 -6.25
C ALA A 18 -12.47 -17.43 -7.54
N SER A 19 -13.38 -16.48 -7.41
CA SER A 19 -14.03 -15.84 -8.57
C SER A 19 -13.03 -15.12 -9.46
N MET A 20 -12.14 -14.31 -8.87
CA MET A 20 -11.08 -13.64 -9.62
C MET A 20 -10.15 -14.61 -10.33
N ARG A 21 -9.85 -15.79 -9.74
CA ARG A 21 -9.06 -16.83 -10.41
C ARG A 21 -9.77 -17.43 -11.61
N ARG A 22 -11.10 -17.65 -11.52
CA ARG A 22 -11.88 -18.20 -12.64
C ARG A 22 -12.01 -17.21 -13.80
N VAL A 23 -12.22 -15.93 -13.49
CA VAL A 23 -12.44 -14.90 -14.51
C VAL A 23 -11.13 -14.44 -15.13
N ASP A 24 -10.06 -14.33 -14.34
CA ASP A 24 -8.78 -13.77 -14.81
C ASP A 24 -7.58 -14.41 -14.05
N ALA A 25 -7.28 -15.67 -14.38
CA ALA A 25 -6.14 -16.38 -13.81
C ALA A 25 -4.80 -15.72 -14.22
N VAL A 26 -4.70 -15.28 -15.48
CA VAL A 26 -3.48 -14.72 -16.07
C VAL A 26 -3.16 -13.36 -15.48
N GLY A 27 -4.12 -12.43 -15.43
CA GLY A 27 -3.94 -11.12 -14.82
C GLY A 27 -3.69 -11.21 -13.31
N GLN A 28 -4.24 -12.21 -12.63
CA GLN A 28 -3.89 -12.48 -11.23
C GLN A 28 -2.43 -12.93 -11.07
N ALA A 29 -1.94 -13.81 -11.94
CA ALA A 29 -0.55 -14.26 -11.91
C ALA A 29 0.42 -13.11 -12.22
N LEU A 30 0.11 -12.29 -13.23
CA LEU A 30 0.89 -11.11 -13.59
C LEU A 30 0.98 -10.12 -12.43
N ARG A 31 -0.15 -9.76 -11.80
CA ARG A 31 -0.16 -8.85 -10.63
C ARG A 31 0.63 -9.37 -9.44
N ARG A 32 0.66 -10.68 -9.21
CA ARG A 32 1.52 -11.28 -8.16
C ARG A 32 3.00 -11.16 -8.51
N ARG A 33 3.34 -11.27 -9.80
CA ARG A 33 4.70 -11.15 -10.30
C ARG A 33 5.21 -9.69 -10.21
N THR A 34 4.32 -8.71 -10.35
CA THR A 34 4.60 -7.28 -10.13
C THR A 34 4.63 -6.90 -8.66
N THR A 35 5.34 -7.68 -7.83
CA THR A 35 5.65 -7.22 -6.47
C THR A 35 6.59 -6.01 -6.62
N ILE A 36 6.24 -4.90 -5.96
CA ILE A 36 7.08 -3.70 -5.95
C ILE A 36 8.47 -4.11 -5.45
N SER A 37 9.45 -4.08 -6.35
CA SER A 37 10.85 -4.28 -5.98
C SER A 37 11.29 -3.06 -5.17
N ARG A 38 11.42 -3.23 -3.85
CA ARG A 38 11.94 -2.16 -2.99
C ARG A 38 13.43 -2.00 -3.27
N ARG A 39 13.83 -0.80 -3.68
CA ARG A 39 15.24 -0.49 -3.88
C ARG A 39 15.96 -0.49 -2.53
N ARG A 40 17.04 -1.26 -2.41
CA ARG A 40 17.98 -1.14 -1.29
C ARG A 40 18.91 0.02 -1.62
N TYR A 41 18.75 1.14 -0.94
CA TYR A 41 19.69 2.26 -0.98
C TYR A 41 20.49 2.31 0.32
N GLY A 42 21.70 2.84 0.25
CA GLY A 42 22.53 3.14 1.39
C GLY A 42 23.17 4.50 1.16
N ASN A 43 23.18 5.33 2.20
CA ASN A 43 23.74 6.67 2.13
C ASN A 43 25.16 6.63 2.68
N LYS A 44 26.10 7.33 2.04
CA LYS A 44 27.52 7.26 2.42
C LYS A 44 27.86 8.07 3.68
N ARG A 45 27.01 9.03 4.05
CA ARG A 45 27.26 10.03 5.13
C ARG A 45 25.93 10.51 5.74
N PRO A 46 25.93 10.96 7.00
CA PRO A 46 24.82 11.72 7.56
C PRO A 46 24.48 12.94 6.70
N ASN A 47 23.22 13.35 6.70
CA ASN A 47 22.68 14.47 5.91
C ASN A 47 22.75 14.29 4.38
N ALA A 48 23.09 13.10 3.87
CA ALA A 48 23.09 12.85 2.43
C ALA A 48 21.67 12.62 1.87
N MET A 49 20.72 12.18 2.70
CA MET A 49 19.33 11.98 2.29
C MET A 49 18.41 12.00 3.50
N TRP A 50 17.23 12.59 3.38
CA TRP A 50 16.22 12.63 4.45
C TRP A 50 14.93 11.98 4.00
N HIS A 51 14.32 11.18 4.88
CA HIS A 51 13.00 10.62 4.72
C HIS A 51 11.97 11.52 5.39
N ILE A 52 10.94 11.91 4.65
CA ILE A 52 9.82 12.70 5.18
C ILE A 52 8.52 11.95 4.87
N ASP A 53 7.68 11.76 5.88
CA ASP A 53 6.35 11.16 5.73
C ASP A 53 5.28 11.95 6.47
N GLY A 54 4.06 11.90 5.94
CA GLY A 54 2.89 12.63 6.44
C GLY A 54 1.83 11.72 7.04
N HIS A 55 1.48 11.96 8.30
CA HIS A 55 0.37 11.29 8.98
C HIS A 55 -0.93 12.09 8.88
N HIS A 56 -1.83 11.65 7.99
CA HIS A 56 -3.04 12.41 7.64
C HIS A 56 -4.31 11.93 8.36
N LYS A 57 -4.23 11.02 9.34
CA LYS A 57 -5.44 10.47 10.00
C LYS A 57 -6.28 11.53 10.71
N LEU A 58 -5.66 12.63 11.15
CA LEU A 58 -6.30 13.73 11.87
C LEU A 58 -6.69 14.92 10.96
N ILE A 59 -6.60 14.76 9.64
CA ILE A 59 -6.83 15.86 8.69
C ILE A 59 -8.25 16.46 8.80
N ARG A 60 -9.24 15.67 9.24
CA ARG A 60 -10.62 16.16 9.50
C ARG A 60 -10.70 17.16 10.65
N TYR A 61 -9.72 17.16 11.54
CA TYR A 61 -9.58 18.13 12.64
C TYR A 61 -8.58 19.25 12.30
N GLY A 62 -8.14 19.35 11.03
CA GLY A 62 -7.15 20.34 10.59
C GLY A 62 -5.70 20.01 10.99
N ILE A 63 -5.43 18.79 11.48
CA ILE A 63 -4.10 18.40 11.97
C ILE A 63 -3.44 17.43 10.99
N VAL A 64 -2.22 17.76 10.58
CA VAL A 64 -1.33 16.88 9.81
C VAL A 64 0.03 16.85 10.49
N ILE A 65 0.55 15.65 10.76
CA ILE A 65 1.85 15.47 11.42
C ILE A 65 2.86 15.04 10.36
N HIS A 66 3.98 15.75 10.27
CA HIS A 66 5.09 15.37 9.41
C HIS A 66 6.26 14.89 10.26
N GLY A 67 6.82 13.74 9.92
CA GLY A 67 8.04 13.22 10.53
C GLY A 67 9.18 13.26 9.52
N ALA A 68 10.39 13.60 9.97
CA ALA A 68 11.60 13.60 9.15
C ALA A 68 12.73 12.84 9.87
N VAL A 69 13.45 11.97 9.15
CA VAL A 69 14.57 11.18 9.67
C VAL A 69 15.71 11.16 8.65
N ASP A 70 16.96 11.33 9.11
CA ASP A 70 18.15 11.17 8.27
C ASP A 70 18.28 9.71 7.80
N GLY A 71 18.59 9.51 6.53
CA GLY A 71 18.62 8.19 5.90
C GLY A 71 19.98 7.49 5.98
N PHE A 72 20.95 7.99 6.76
CA PHE A 72 22.26 7.37 6.95
C PHE A 72 22.20 6.12 7.84
#